data_AF-A0A352AGU3-F1
#
_entry.id   AF-A0A352AGU3-F1
#
_cell.length_a   1.000
_cell.length_b   1.000
_cell.length_c   1.000
_cell.angle_alpha   90.00
_cell.angle_beta   90.00
_cell.angle_gamma   90.00
#
_symmetry.space_group_name_H-M   'P 1'
#
loop_
_entity.id
_entity.type
_entity.pdbx_description
1 polymer ?
#
loop_
_entity_poly.entity_id
_entity_poly.type
_entity_poly.pdbx_seq_one_letter_code
_entity_poly.pdbx_strand_id
1 'polypeptide(L)'
;MTKLYYRGMAEENGKPKVGRSARLLGVRPGIDIDVEQMPRNWLDEQGFLRPEVEHNPWSGEPVAVAIRNTKGMSVSLSIESLPAFRKPATFGGTGKDPLWQIDDCKITKDLEAVQDSATHVSILPKATMLLEKYEAALASTQNNWEKL
;
A
#
# COMPACT_ATOMS: atom_id res chain seq x y z
N MET A 1 -23.74 -0.77 -3.49
CA MET A 1 -22.95 0.47 -3.62
C MET A 1 -21.49 0.07 -3.66
N THR A 2 -20.75 0.64 -4.60
CA THR A 2 -19.31 0.41 -4.74
C THR A 2 -18.58 1.18 -3.63
N LYS A 3 -17.72 0.52 -2.86
CA LYS A 3 -16.93 1.18 -1.81
C LYS A 3 -15.72 1.85 -2.48
N LEU A 4 -15.55 3.15 -2.26
CA LEU A 4 -14.45 3.92 -2.82
C LEU A 4 -13.42 4.28 -1.74
N TYR A 5 -12.17 4.36 -2.16
CA TYR A 5 -11.05 4.80 -1.34
C TYR A 5 -10.38 6.02 -1.93
N TYR A 6 -10.02 6.96 -1.08
CA TYR A 6 -9.48 8.26 -1.48
C TYR A 6 -8.08 8.48 -0.93
N ARG A 7 -7.18 9.05 -1.74
CA ARG A 7 -5.83 9.43 -1.30
C ARG A 7 -5.29 10.59 -2.14
N GLY A 8 -4.67 11.57 -1.47
CA GLY A 8 -3.90 12.61 -2.15
C GLY A 8 -2.53 12.07 -2.56
N MET A 9 -2.23 12.05 -3.87
CA MET A 9 -0.98 11.51 -4.41
C MET A 9 -0.44 12.38 -5.53
N ALA A 10 0.88 12.54 -5.58
CA ALA A 10 1.56 13.25 -6.64
C ALA A 10 1.30 12.57 -7.98
N GLU A 11 1.19 13.38 -9.02
CA GLU A 11 0.97 12.91 -10.38
C GLU A 11 2.28 12.79 -11.15
N GLU A 12 2.36 11.77 -11.99
CA GLU A 12 3.37 11.62 -13.03
C GLU A 12 2.72 11.01 -14.27
N ASN A 13 2.83 11.69 -15.41
CA ASN A 13 2.26 11.24 -16.70
C ASN A 13 0.76 10.91 -16.63
N GLY A 14 -0.04 11.76 -15.97
CA GLY A 14 -1.50 11.58 -15.88
C GLY A 14 -1.95 10.50 -14.89
N LYS A 15 -1.04 9.93 -14.10
CA LYS A 15 -1.32 8.83 -13.16
C LYS A 15 -0.72 9.11 -11.78
N PRO A 16 -1.16 8.41 -10.72
CA PRO A 16 -0.46 8.48 -9.44
C PRO A 16 0.99 8.03 -9.61
N LYS A 17 1.93 8.86 -9.17
CA LYS A 17 3.35 8.53 -9.18
C LYS A 17 3.64 7.40 -8.19
N VAL A 18 4.30 6.34 -8.65
CA VAL A 18 4.67 5.18 -7.82
C VAL A 18 5.92 5.49 -7.00
N GLY A 19 5.98 5.02 -5.75
CA GLY A 19 7.21 5.02 -4.98
C GLY A 19 7.05 5.04 -3.47
N ARG A 20 8.19 4.97 -2.76
CA ARG A 20 8.27 4.87 -1.29
C ARG A 20 8.06 6.20 -0.58
N SER A 21 6.85 6.75 -0.64
CA SER A 21 6.54 8.02 0.02
C SER A 21 5.06 8.13 0.35
N ALA A 22 4.77 8.88 1.42
CA ALA A 22 3.40 9.17 1.80
C ALA A 22 2.64 10.03 0.78
N ARG A 23 3.32 10.62 -0.21
CA ARG A 23 2.70 11.37 -1.32
C ARG A 23 2.57 10.54 -2.59
N LEU A 24 3.01 9.29 -2.60
CA LEU A 24 3.07 8.45 -3.78
C LEU A 24 2.14 7.24 -3.63
N LEU A 25 1.91 6.54 -4.74
CA LEU A 25 1.32 5.22 -4.78
C LEU A 25 2.36 4.22 -4.29
N GLY A 26 2.32 3.96 -2.98
CA GLY A 26 3.31 3.16 -2.28
C GLY A 26 3.30 3.41 -0.77
N VAL A 27 4.30 2.84 -0.11
CA VAL A 27 4.48 2.84 1.34
C VAL A 27 5.89 3.26 1.71
N ARG A 28 6.07 3.78 2.92
CA ARG A 28 7.39 4.00 3.53
C ARG A 28 7.73 2.80 4.43
N PRO A 29 8.73 1.98 4.07
CA PRO A 29 9.24 0.92 4.95
C PRO A 29 9.60 1.46 6.34
N GLY A 30 9.18 0.76 7.40
CA GLY A 30 9.41 1.14 8.79
C GLY A 30 8.48 2.24 9.34
N ILE A 31 7.62 2.83 8.50
CA ILE A 31 6.62 3.83 8.93
C ILE A 31 5.21 3.35 8.58
N ASP A 32 4.94 3.16 7.28
CA ASP A 32 3.63 2.76 6.78
C ASP A 32 3.47 1.23 6.73
N ILE A 33 4.57 0.49 6.74
CA ILE A 33 4.61 -0.98 6.73
C ILE A 33 5.81 -1.46 7.54
N ASP A 34 5.64 -2.49 8.35
CA ASP A 34 6.76 -3.09 9.06
C ASP A 34 7.54 -3.99 8.09
N VAL A 35 8.87 -3.89 8.14
CA VAL A 35 9.76 -4.61 7.24
C VAL A 35 10.86 -5.27 8.06
N GLU A 36 11.09 -6.54 7.78
CA GLU A 36 12.16 -7.33 8.40
C GLU A 36 13.11 -7.86 7.34
N GLN A 37 14.35 -8.13 7.74
CA GLN A 37 15.32 -8.81 6.90
C GLN A 37 15.21 -10.31 7.16
N MET A 38 14.87 -11.08 6.13
CA MET A 38 14.77 -12.54 6.22
C MET A 38 15.59 -13.20 5.11
N PRO A 39 16.12 -14.41 5.32
CA PRO A 39 16.78 -15.17 4.25
C PRO A 39 15.84 -15.42 3.06
N ARG A 40 16.31 -15.22 1.82
CA ARG A 40 15.49 -15.36 0.59
C ARG A 40 14.82 -16.73 0.45
N ASN A 41 15.48 -17.79 0.91
CA ASN A 41 14.98 -19.17 0.89
C ASN A 41 13.81 -19.42 1.87
N TRP A 42 13.53 -18.52 2.82
CA TRP A 42 12.33 -18.58 3.65
C TRP A 42 11.08 -18.16 2.88
N LEU A 43 11.24 -17.60 1.68
CA LEU A 43 10.15 -17.20 0.82
C LEU A 43 9.95 -18.25 -0.28
N ASP A 44 8.71 -18.40 -0.74
CA ASP A 44 8.40 -19.20 -1.91
C ASP A 44 8.83 -18.52 -3.22
N GLU A 45 8.63 -19.24 -4.33
CA GLU A 45 8.94 -18.75 -5.68
C GLU A 45 8.13 -17.50 -6.04
N GLN A 46 6.92 -17.37 -5.48
CA GLN A 46 6.05 -16.22 -5.71
C GLN A 46 6.41 -15.03 -4.81
N GLY A 47 7.25 -15.22 -3.80
CA GLY A 47 7.72 -14.21 -2.85
C GLY A 47 6.91 -14.13 -1.56
N PHE A 48 6.13 -15.14 -1.18
CA PHE A 48 5.43 -15.21 0.11
C PHE A 48 6.27 -15.94 1.15
N LEU A 49 6.12 -15.56 2.41
CA LEU A 49 6.79 -16.24 3.53
C LEU A 49 6.26 -17.66 3.68
N ARG A 50 7.16 -18.65 3.69
CA ARG A 50 6.85 -20.05 3.96
C ARG A 50 6.51 -20.25 5.44
N PRO A 51 5.80 -21.32 5.81
CA PRO A 51 5.61 -21.71 7.20
C PRO A 51 6.95 -21.83 7.96
N GLU A 52 6.95 -21.51 9.25
CA GLU A 52 8.17 -21.54 10.09
C GLU A 52 8.90 -22.90 10.07
N VAL A 53 8.16 -24.01 9.94
CA VAL A 53 8.72 -25.37 9.85
C VAL A 53 9.60 -25.59 8.61
N GLU A 54 9.48 -24.74 7.59
CA GLU A 54 10.30 -24.77 6.36
C GLU A 54 11.49 -23.80 6.42
N HIS A 55 11.62 -23.02 7.50
CA HIS A 55 12.69 -22.03 7.61
C HIS A 55 14.03 -22.73 7.85
N ASN A 56 14.99 -22.51 6.95
CA ASN A 56 16.35 -22.95 7.12
C ASN A 56 17.22 -21.76 7.55
N PRO A 57 17.67 -21.69 8.82
CA PRO A 57 18.36 -20.52 9.36
C PRO A 57 19.82 -20.39 8.89
N TRP A 58 20.37 -21.38 8.19
CA TRP A 58 21.79 -21.41 7.82
C TRP A 58 22.08 -21.05 6.36
N SER A 59 21.09 -20.61 5.59
CA SER A 59 21.28 -20.29 4.18
C SER A 59 20.35 -19.19 3.71
N GLY A 60 20.78 -18.43 2.70
CA GLY A 60 19.98 -17.43 2.00
C GLY A 60 20.49 -16.00 2.18
N GLU A 61 20.49 -15.23 1.09
CA GLU A 61 20.79 -13.81 1.17
C GLU A 61 19.67 -13.06 1.88
N PRO A 62 19.98 -12.08 2.76
CA PRO A 62 18.97 -11.30 3.45
C PRO A 62 18.21 -10.43 2.45
N VAL A 63 16.89 -10.50 2.51
CA VAL A 63 15.97 -9.70 1.70
C VAL A 63 14.93 -9.01 2.58
N ALA A 64 14.47 -7.85 2.14
CA ALA A 64 13.42 -7.10 2.82
C ALA A 64 12.04 -7.75 2.62
N VAL A 65 11.38 -8.06 3.72
CA VAL A 65 10.06 -8.70 3.76
C VAL A 65 9.07 -7.76 4.43
N ALA A 66 7.98 -7.44 3.72
CA ALA A 66 6.85 -6.71 4.26
C ALA A 66 6.00 -7.63 5.13
N ILE A 67 5.87 -7.28 6.40
CA ILE A 67 5.14 -8.07 7.39
C ILE A 67 3.65 -7.82 7.25
N ARG A 68 2.87 -8.89 7.10
CA ARG A 68 1.42 -8.78 7.20
C ARG A 68 1.02 -8.63 8.66
N ASN A 69 0.68 -7.41 9.04
CA ASN A 69 -0.03 -7.07 10.27
C ASN A 69 -1.25 -6.19 9.97
N THR A 70 -1.36 -5.01 10.59
CA THR A 70 -2.42 -4.03 10.36
C THR A 70 -1.96 -2.78 9.60
N LYS A 71 -0.67 -2.68 9.25
CA LYS A 71 -0.09 -1.51 8.60
C LYS A 71 -0.08 -1.68 7.07
N GLY A 72 -0.20 -0.57 6.37
CA GLY A 72 -0.16 -0.52 4.91
C GLY A 72 -0.29 0.90 4.37
N MET A 73 -0.59 1.01 3.07
CA MET A 73 -0.84 2.28 2.44
C MET A 73 -2.18 2.87 2.89
N SER A 74 -2.13 3.98 3.62
CA SER A 74 -3.32 4.70 4.11
C SER A 74 -4.21 5.23 2.99
N VAL A 75 -5.52 4.98 3.10
CA VAL A 75 -6.56 5.60 2.29
C VAL A 75 -7.74 5.98 3.17
N SER A 76 -8.60 6.85 2.65
CA SER A 76 -9.77 7.37 3.36
C SER A 76 -11.07 6.86 2.73
N LEU A 77 -12.13 6.71 3.53
CA LEU A 77 -13.46 6.30 3.05
C LEU A 77 -14.26 7.43 2.41
N SER A 78 -13.86 8.68 2.65
CA SER A 78 -14.46 9.86 2.03
C SER A 78 -13.42 10.97 1.87
N ILE A 79 -13.71 11.92 0.98
CA ILE A 79 -12.86 13.09 0.76
C ILE A 79 -12.76 13.94 2.04
N GLU A 80 -13.86 14.09 2.76
CA GLU A 80 -13.97 14.90 3.98
C GLU A 80 -13.09 14.36 5.11
N SER A 81 -12.93 13.03 5.14
CA SER A 81 -12.12 12.35 6.15
C SER A 81 -10.61 12.43 5.93
N LEU A 82 -10.16 12.96 4.78
CA LEU A 82 -8.74 13.15 4.52
C LEU A 82 -8.16 14.23 5.45
N PRO A 83 -6.95 14.02 5.98
CA PRO A 83 -6.22 15.07 6.68
C PRO A 83 -6.08 16.33 5.81
N ALA A 84 -6.22 17.52 6.40
CA ALA A 84 -6.23 18.79 5.65
C ALA A 84 -5.01 18.93 4.72
N PHE A 85 -3.82 18.56 5.17
CA PHE A 85 -2.57 18.62 4.39
C PHE A 85 -2.46 17.57 3.27
N ARG A 86 -3.40 16.62 3.19
CA ARG A 86 -3.52 15.61 2.12
C ARG A 86 -4.65 15.89 1.15
N LYS A 87 -5.58 16.74 1.54
CA LYS A 87 -6.74 17.13 0.75
C LYS A 87 -6.42 18.39 -0.05
N PRO A 88 -6.68 18.45 -1.37
CA PRO A 88 -6.42 19.65 -2.17
C PRO A 88 -7.28 20.85 -1.74
N ALA A 89 -6.84 22.05 -2.10
CA ALA A 89 -7.57 23.30 -1.81
C ALA A 89 -8.98 23.33 -2.42
N THR A 90 -9.18 22.73 -3.59
CA THR A 90 -10.50 22.60 -4.25
C THR A 90 -11.51 21.82 -3.40
N PHE A 91 -11.04 20.96 -2.50
CA PHE A 91 -11.85 20.19 -1.55
C PHE A 91 -11.75 20.72 -0.11
N GLY A 92 -11.30 21.97 0.06
CA GLY A 92 -11.19 22.64 1.37
C GLY A 92 -10.04 22.15 2.24
N GLY A 93 -8.93 21.67 1.64
CA GLY A 93 -7.70 21.33 2.35
C GLY A 93 -6.52 22.24 2.01
N THR A 94 -5.32 21.83 2.39
CA THR A 94 -4.04 22.54 2.15
C THR A 94 -3.01 21.68 1.42
N GLY A 95 -3.40 20.47 1.00
CA GLY A 95 -2.58 19.58 0.20
C GLY A 95 -2.31 20.14 -1.20
N LYS A 96 -1.12 19.82 -1.72
CA LYS A 96 -0.67 20.24 -3.06
C LYS A 96 -0.85 19.19 -4.15
N ASP A 97 -1.11 17.95 -3.74
CA ASP A 97 -1.27 16.82 -4.66
C ASP A 97 -2.71 16.74 -5.12
N PRO A 98 -2.98 16.27 -6.36
CA PRO A 98 -4.33 15.94 -6.77
C PRO A 98 -4.92 14.81 -5.92
N LEU A 99 -6.25 14.76 -5.91
CA LEU A 99 -6.98 13.72 -5.24
C LEU A 99 -7.28 12.58 -6.20
N TRP A 100 -7.12 11.35 -5.70
CA TRP A 100 -7.40 10.15 -6.46
C TRP A 100 -8.40 9.29 -5.71
N GLN A 101 -9.22 8.57 -6.47
CA GLN A 101 -10.11 7.53 -5.96
C GLN A 101 -9.82 6.19 -6.61
N ILE A 102 -10.11 5.11 -5.90
CA ILE A 102 -10.10 3.74 -6.42
C ILE A 102 -11.29 2.98 -5.85
N ASP A 103 -11.83 2.09 -6.66
CA ASP A 103 -12.86 1.12 -6.25
C ASP A 103 -12.23 -0.02 -5.45
N ASP A 104 -12.81 -0.36 -4.30
CA ASP A 104 -12.42 -1.48 -3.44
C ASP A 104 -12.30 -2.80 -4.22
N CYS A 105 -13.14 -3.03 -5.23
CA CYS A 105 -13.05 -4.24 -6.07
C CYS A 105 -11.76 -4.33 -6.90
N LYS A 106 -10.96 -3.26 -6.96
CA LYS A 106 -9.65 -3.22 -7.62
C LYS A 106 -8.51 -3.52 -6.67
N ILE A 107 -8.75 -3.54 -5.36
CA ILE A 107 -7.79 -3.98 -4.35
C ILE A 107 -7.88 -5.51 -4.24
N THR A 108 -7.10 -6.20 -5.08
CA THR A 108 -7.19 -7.65 -5.24
C THR A 108 -5.80 -8.30 -5.30
N LYS A 109 -5.78 -9.62 -5.52
CA LYS A 109 -4.58 -10.45 -5.69
C LYS A 109 -3.72 -10.47 -4.43
N ASP A 110 -2.68 -9.64 -4.37
CA ASP A 110 -1.67 -9.64 -3.32
C ASP A 110 -1.91 -8.54 -2.28
N LEU A 111 -3.01 -7.80 -2.43
CA LEU A 111 -3.43 -6.73 -1.56
C LEU A 111 -4.77 -7.07 -0.89
N GLU A 112 -4.96 -6.51 0.30
CA GLU A 112 -6.23 -6.51 1.02
C GLU A 112 -6.45 -5.13 1.62
N ALA A 113 -7.68 -4.63 1.57
CA ALA A 113 -8.06 -3.37 2.20
C ALA A 113 -8.68 -3.66 3.58
N VAL A 114 -8.04 -3.22 4.65
CA VAL A 114 -8.53 -3.40 6.02
C VAL A 114 -8.91 -2.05 6.60
N GLN A 115 -10.19 -1.91 6.95
CA GLN A 115 -10.68 -0.73 7.66
C GLN A 115 -10.32 -0.82 9.14
N ASP A 116 -9.47 0.09 9.61
CA ASP A 116 -8.99 0.10 11.00
C ASP A 116 -9.73 1.14 11.87
N SER A 117 -10.50 2.04 11.28
CA SER A 117 -11.36 2.99 11.99
C SER A 117 -12.59 3.38 11.18
N ALA A 118 -13.43 4.27 11.73
CA ALA A 118 -14.63 4.75 11.05
C ALA A 118 -14.36 5.47 9.72
N THR A 119 -13.12 5.95 9.50
CA THR A 119 -12.77 6.79 8.35
C THR A 119 -11.49 6.35 7.61
N HIS A 120 -10.65 5.53 8.23
CA HIS A 120 -9.35 5.14 7.70
C HIS A 120 -9.31 3.66 7.32
N VAL A 121 -8.62 3.38 6.21
CA VAL A 121 -8.39 2.06 5.66
C VAL A 121 -6.91 1.93 5.33
N SER A 122 -6.34 0.79 5.64
CA SER A 122 -4.99 0.41 5.26
C SER A 122 -5.04 -0.60 4.12
N ILE A 123 -4.49 -0.26 2.95
CA ILE A 123 -4.24 -1.24 1.90
C ILE A 123 -2.93 -1.94 2.25
N LEU A 124 -3.01 -3.21 2.62
CA LEU A 124 -1.91 -3.99 3.20
C LEU A 124 -1.58 -5.21 2.32
N PRO A 125 -0.40 -5.84 2.48
CA PRO A 125 -0.10 -7.10 1.79
C PRO A 125 -1.02 -8.21 2.31
N LYS A 126 -1.61 -9.06 1.46
CA LYS A 126 -2.52 -10.13 1.93
C LYS A 126 -1.85 -11.14 2.88
N ALA A 127 -0.54 -11.29 2.78
CA ALA A 127 0.30 -12.22 3.53
C ALA A 127 1.71 -11.63 3.62
N THR A 128 2.49 -12.06 4.61
CA THR A 128 3.89 -11.64 4.72
C THR A 128 4.64 -12.05 3.46
N MET A 129 5.27 -11.08 2.79
CA MET A 129 5.81 -11.26 1.44
C MET A 129 7.00 -10.33 1.20
N LEU A 130 7.78 -10.58 0.14
CA LEU A 130 8.82 -9.67 -0.32
C LEU A 130 8.30 -8.24 -0.41
N LEU A 131 9.09 -7.29 0.10
CA LEU A 131 8.73 -5.86 0.03
C LEU A 131 8.53 -5.43 -1.43
N GLU A 132 9.41 -5.83 -2.33
CA GLU A 132 9.31 -5.51 -3.76
C GLU A 132 8.05 -6.06 -4.40
N LYS A 133 7.59 -7.25 -3.97
CA LYS A 133 6.33 -7.84 -4.44
C LYS A 133 5.13 -7.01 -3.97
N TYR A 134 5.11 -6.59 -2.71
CA TYR A 134 4.06 -5.73 -2.19
C TYR A 134 4.03 -4.39 -2.93
N GLU A 135 5.19 -3.79 -3.19
CA GLU A 135 5.29 -2.54 -3.95
C GLU A 135 4.85 -2.70 -5.40
N ALA A 136 5.22 -3.80 -6.05
CA ALA A 136 4.73 -4.14 -7.38
C ALA A 136 3.21 -4.35 -7.39
N ALA A 137 2.64 -4.95 -6.34
CA ALA A 137 1.21 -5.11 -6.20
C ALA A 137 0.50 -3.75 -6.07
N LEU A 138 1.01 -2.82 -5.25
CA LEU A 138 0.50 -1.44 -5.19
C LEU A 138 0.62 -0.73 -6.54
N ALA A 139 1.78 -0.81 -7.19
CA ALA A 139 2.02 -0.22 -8.50
C ALA A 139 1.07 -0.79 -9.57
N SER A 140 0.72 -2.08 -9.49
CA SER A 140 -0.23 -2.71 -10.42
C SER A 140 -1.64 -2.11 -10.36
N THR A 141 -1.98 -1.43 -9.26
CA THR A 141 -3.26 -0.71 -9.13
C THR A 141 -3.26 0.65 -9.85
N GLN A 142 -2.12 1.15 -10.34
CA GLN A 142 -1.97 2.53 -10.84
C GLN A 142 -3.03 2.93 -11.87
N ASN A 143 -3.39 2.03 -12.80
CA ASN A 143 -4.37 2.30 -13.85
C ASN A 143 -5.83 2.27 -13.37
N ASN A 144 -6.08 1.82 -12.14
CA ASN A 144 -7.41 1.76 -11.54
C ASN A 144 -7.71 3.01 -10.70
N TRP A 145 -6.75 3.93 -10.56
CA TRP A 145 -6.95 5.19 -9.85
C TRP A 145 -7.48 6.25 -10.80
N GLU A 146 -8.60 6.86 -10.41
CA GLU A 146 -9.24 7.94 -11.13
C GLU A 146 -8.94 9.27 -10.44
N LYS A 147 -8.61 10.29 -11.22
CA LYS A 147 -8.32 11.64 -10.71
C LYS A 147 -9.64 12.40 -10.50
N LEU A 148 -9.73 13.13 -9.39
CA LEU A 148 -10.85 14.01 -9.03
C LEU A 148 -10.51 15.50 -9.14
#